data_AF-A0A2A2Y416-F1
#
_entry.id   AF-A0A2A2Y416-F1
#
_cell.length_a   1.000
_cell.length_b   1.000
_cell.length_c   1.000
_cell.angle_alpha   90.00
_cell.angle_beta   90.00
_cell.angle_gamma   90.00
#
_symmetry.space_group_name_H-M   'P 1'
#
loop_
_entity.id
_entity.type
_entity.pdbx_description
1 polymer ?
#
loop_
_entity_poly.entity_id
_entity_poly.type
_entity_poly.pdbx_seq_one_letter_code
_entity_poly.pdbx_strand_id
1 'polypeptide(L)'
;MSADANAEGPQLGDILEGQQLVAVGLDFTFTEIHASHEKLFKELDMWLTGIRTYSLEDDFETDAGLWDELEDCGYAIGEGEVDGEQPGTTLKLYDVWVDADQVAATLKEVEELVADFQQQAIALLPPGLHGAASTHETPLETLKLIAQLKE
;
A
#
# COMPACT_ATOMS: atom_id res chain seq x y z
N MET A 1 13.16 30.80 25.38
CA MET A 1 13.97 29.62 25.05
C MET A 1 13.11 28.81 24.10
N SER A 2 13.52 28.74 22.84
CA SER A 2 12.75 28.08 21.79
C SER A 2 12.70 26.59 22.10
N ALA A 3 11.49 26.03 22.06
CA ALA A 3 11.26 24.61 22.22
C ALA A 3 12.14 23.85 21.22
N ASP A 4 12.81 22.82 21.72
CA ASP A 4 13.63 21.89 20.97
C ASP A 4 12.95 21.54 19.65
N ALA A 5 13.61 21.88 18.54
CA ALA A 5 13.32 21.30 17.25
C ALA A 5 13.52 19.79 17.41
N ASN A 6 12.47 19.02 17.13
CA ASN A 6 12.53 17.56 17.12
C ASN A 6 13.74 17.16 16.26
N ALA A 7 14.75 16.51 16.87
CA ALA A 7 15.95 16.06 16.16
C ALA A 7 15.65 14.85 15.25
N GLU A 8 14.51 14.22 15.49
CA GLU A 8 13.88 13.22 14.66
C GLU A 8 12.79 13.93 13.84
N GLY A 9 12.66 13.61 12.56
CA GLY A 9 11.70 14.24 11.65
C GLY A 9 10.23 14.11 12.09
N PRO A 10 9.28 14.49 11.20
CA PRO A 10 7.86 14.33 11.48
C PRO A 10 7.53 12.89 11.88
N GLN A 11 6.72 12.72 12.92
CA GLN A 11 6.31 11.42 13.43
C GLN A 11 4.97 11.00 12.82
N LEU A 12 4.68 9.70 12.79
CA LEU A 12 3.37 9.21 12.37
C LEU A 12 2.25 9.88 13.18
N GLY A 13 1.29 10.46 12.47
CA GLY A 13 0.16 11.20 13.03
C GLY A 13 0.40 12.70 13.17
N ASP A 14 1.63 13.20 12.98
CA ASP A 14 1.93 14.63 12.95
C ASP A 14 1.19 15.32 11.79
N ILE A 15 0.69 16.53 12.06
CA ILE A 15 0.03 17.37 11.05
C ILE A 15 0.95 18.53 10.70
N LEU A 16 1.37 18.59 9.43
CA LEU A 16 2.16 19.67 8.86
C LEU A 16 1.43 20.26 7.67
N GLU A 17 1.29 21.59 7.66
CA GLU A 17 0.61 22.32 6.56
C GLU A 17 -0.80 21.80 6.20
N GLY A 18 -1.50 21.22 7.19
CA GLY A 18 -2.84 20.65 7.00
C GLY A 18 -2.86 19.18 6.56
N GLN A 19 -1.70 18.57 6.33
CA GLN A 19 -1.58 17.16 5.99
C GLN A 19 -1.06 16.34 7.18
N GLN A 20 -1.61 15.15 7.38
CA GLN A 20 -1.19 14.19 8.38
C GLN A 20 -0.23 13.16 7.78
N LEU A 21 0.91 12.90 8.44
CA LEU A 21 1.80 11.80 8.09
C LEU A 21 1.17 10.48 8.54
N VAL A 22 0.95 9.54 7.63
CA VAL A 22 0.24 8.28 7.93
C VAL A 22 1.02 7.03 7.63
N ALA A 23 2.08 7.10 6.84
CA ALA A 23 3.02 6.00 6.68
C ALA A 23 4.39 6.51 6.25
N VAL A 24 5.40 5.69 6.50
CA VAL A 24 6.75 5.85 5.98
C VAL A 24 7.17 4.53 5.35
N GLY A 25 7.90 4.58 4.24
CA GLY A 25 8.37 3.43 3.50
C GLY A 25 9.78 3.60 2.98
N LEU A 26 10.44 2.47 2.71
CA LEU A 26 11.73 2.41 2.04
C LEU A 26 11.59 1.60 0.75
N ASP A 27 12.10 2.16 -0.34
CA ASP A 27 12.02 1.62 -1.70
C ASP A 27 10.59 1.26 -2.13
N PHE A 28 10.15 0.03 -1.89
CA PHE A 28 8.85 -0.50 -2.35
C PHE A 28 8.03 -1.11 -1.22
N THR A 29 8.33 -0.81 0.04
CA THR A 29 7.62 -1.38 1.19
C THR A 29 7.46 -0.38 2.33
N PHE A 30 6.40 -0.54 3.12
CA PHE A 30 6.19 0.23 4.33
C PHE A 30 7.15 -0.18 5.44
N THR A 31 7.76 0.79 6.11
CA THR A 31 8.52 0.59 7.35
C THR A 31 7.64 0.83 8.57
N GLU A 32 6.80 1.87 8.53
CA GLU A 32 5.89 2.24 9.61
C GLU A 32 4.56 2.73 9.05
N ILE A 33 3.45 2.39 9.72
CA ILE A 33 2.11 2.81 9.30
C ILE A 33 1.32 3.25 10.54
N HIS A 34 0.63 4.38 10.44
CA HIS A 34 -0.26 4.85 11.47
C HIS A 34 -1.41 3.84 11.68
N ALA A 35 -1.78 3.59 12.94
CA ALA A 35 -2.71 2.52 13.32
C ALA A 35 -4.08 2.59 12.62
N SER A 36 -4.53 3.79 12.21
CA SER A 36 -5.79 3.96 11.47
C SER A 36 -5.72 3.46 10.02
N HIS A 37 -4.52 3.33 9.43
CA HIS A 37 -4.29 2.92 8.05
C HIS A 37 -3.71 1.50 7.96
N GLU A 38 -3.06 1.05 9.03
CA GLU A 38 -2.22 -0.15 9.06
C GLU A 38 -2.86 -1.39 8.42
N LYS A 39 -4.11 -1.71 8.80
CA LYS A 39 -4.77 -2.91 8.28
C LYS A 39 -4.93 -2.85 6.77
N LEU A 40 -5.44 -1.73 6.26
CA LEU A 40 -5.82 -1.59 4.87
C LEU A 40 -4.60 -1.42 3.96
N PHE A 41 -3.59 -0.65 4.40
CA PHE A 41 -2.34 -0.49 3.67
C PHE A 41 -1.57 -1.82 3.55
N LYS A 42 -1.56 -2.63 4.61
CA LYS A 42 -0.97 -3.97 4.55
C LYS A 42 -1.73 -4.90 3.62
N GLU A 43 -3.06 -4.78 3.58
CA GLU A 43 -3.89 -5.57 2.65
C GLU A 43 -3.62 -5.18 1.19
N LEU A 44 -3.56 -3.89 0.89
CA LEU A 44 -3.18 -3.37 -0.42
C LEU A 44 -1.77 -3.84 -0.83
N ASP A 45 -0.79 -3.71 0.06
CA ASP A 45 0.59 -4.16 -0.20
C ASP A 45 0.65 -5.66 -0.51
N MET A 46 -0.12 -6.50 0.21
CA MET A 46 -0.21 -7.92 -0.09
C MET A 46 -0.83 -8.21 -1.47
N TRP A 47 -1.85 -7.45 -1.89
CA TRP A 47 -2.42 -7.57 -3.23
C TRP A 47 -1.39 -7.26 -4.30
N LEU A 48 -0.78 -6.06 -4.25
CA LEU A 48 0.17 -5.60 -5.26
C LEU A 48 1.44 -6.46 -5.30
N THR A 49 2.00 -6.80 -4.14
CA THR A 49 3.14 -7.72 -4.05
C THR A 49 2.79 -9.10 -4.61
N GLY A 50 1.59 -9.60 -4.33
CA GLY A 50 1.11 -10.88 -4.84
C GLY A 50 0.94 -10.90 -6.35
N ILE A 51 0.27 -9.87 -6.91
CA ILE A 51 0.05 -9.71 -8.35
C ILE A 51 1.39 -9.75 -9.08
N ARG A 52 2.36 -8.96 -8.61
CA ARG A 52 3.73 -8.94 -9.17
C ARG A 52 4.47 -10.27 -9.00
N THR A 53 4.40 -10.87 -7.82
CA THR A 53 5.11 -12.13 -7.51
C THR A 53 4.65 -13.28 -8.42
N TYR A 54 3.37 -13.30 -8.76
CA TYR A 54 2.77 -14.33 -9.60
C TYR A 54 2.62 -13.93 -11.07
N SER A 55 3.20 -12.79 -11.47
CA SER A 55 3.17 -12.28 -12.85
C SER A 55 1.74 -12.13 -13.41
N LEU A 56 0.85 -11.53 -12.60
CA LEU A 56 -0.57 -11.33 -12.90
C LEU A 56 -0.90 -9.89 -13.32
N GLU A 57 0.10 -9.04 -13.57
CA GLU A 57 -0.09 -7.62 -13.90
C GLU A 57 -0.96 -7.41 -15.16
N ASP A 58 -0.90 -8.31 -16.14
CA ASP A 58 -1.72 -8.23 -17.35
C ASP A 58 -3.20 -8.61 -17.12
N ASP A 59 -3.52 -9.17 -15.96
CA ASP A 59 -4.84 -9.69 -15.61
C ASP A 59 -5.58 -8.84 -14.58
N PHE A 60 -4.87 -7.92 -13.93
CA PHE A 60 -5.43 -6.97 -12.99
C PHE A 60 -5.32 -5.55 -13.55
N GLU A 61 -6.37 -4.77 -13.37
CA GLU A 61 -6.33 -3.33 -13.62
C GLU A 61 -5.55 -2.67 -12.48
N THR A 62 -4.23 -2.58 -12.62
CA THR A 62 -3.33 -1.82 -11.73
C THR A 62 -2.66 -0.72 -12.55
N ASP A 63 -2.63 0.50 -12.04
CA ASP A 63 -2.09 1.64 -12.77
C ASP A 63 -0.56 1.76 -12.62
N ALA A 64 0.02 1.30 -11.49
CA ALA A 64 1.48 1.10 -11.32
C ALA A 64 1.84 0.42 -9.97
N GLY A 65 2.85 0.93 -9.25
CA GLY A 65 3.33 0.36 -7.98
C GLY A 65 2.53 0.87 -6.78
N LEU A 66 2.84 0.34 -5.58
CA LEU A 66 2.18 0.71 -4.31
C LEU A 66 2.02 2.22 -4.11
N TRP A 67 3.07 3.00 -4.38
CA TRP A 67 3.04 4.44 -4.15
C TRP A 67 2.11 5.16 -5.12
N ASP A 68 2.09 4.75 -6.39
CA ASP A 68 1.23 5.34 -7.42
C ASP A 68 -0.25 5.07 -7.11
N GLU A 69 -0.59 3.84 -6.71
CA GLU A 69 -1.95 3.47 -6.30
C GLU A 69 -2.46 4.29 -5.10
N LEU A 70 -1.56 4.64 -4.17
CA LEU A 70 -1.89 5.53 -3.06
C LEU A 70 -2.07 6.98 -3.52
N GLU A 71 -1.28 7.46 -4.50
CA GLU A 71 -1.50 8.78 -5.10
C GLU A 71 -2.88 8.87 -5.76
N ASP A 72 -3.28 7.83 -6.49
CA ASP A 72 -4.60 7.76 -7.14
C ASP A 72 -5.75 7.71 -6.12
N CYS A 73 -5.52 7.13 -4.94
CA CYS A 73 -6.46 7.19 -3.81
C CYS A 73 -6.49 8.56 -3.10
N GLY A 74 -5.62 9.50 -3.47
CA GLY A 74 -5.59 10.86 -2.93
C GLY A 74 -4.59 11.09 -1.80
N TYR A 75 -3.65 10.16 -1.58
CA TYR A 75 -2.50 10.43 -0.71
C TYR A 75 -1.47 11.28 -1.46
N ALA A 76 -0.73 12.10 -0.73
CA ALA A 76 0.44 12.79 -1.27
C ALA A 76 1.69 12.00 -0.87
N ILE A 77 2.53 11.67 -1.85
CA ILE A 77 3.77 10.93 -1.63
C ILE A 77 4.96 11.89 -1.68
N GLY A 78 5.69 11.96 -0.57
CA GLY A 78 6.97 12.64 -0.49
C GLY A 78 8.11 11.67 -0.79
N GLU A 79 9.03 12.04 -1.67
CA GLU A 79 10.25 11.26 -1.92
C GLU A 79 11.49 11.90 -1.29
N GLY A 80 12.34 11.06 -0.71
CA GLY A 80 13.65 11.42 -0.20
C GLY A 80 14.68 10.31 -0.40
N GLU A 81 15.88 10.52 0.11
CA GLU A 81 16.96 9.53 0.08
C GLU A 81 17.59 9.41 1.47
N VAL A 82 17.88 8.19 1.89
CA VAL A 82 18.59 7.89 3.13
C VAL A 82 19.75 6.94 2.86
N ASP A 83 20.78 7.01 3.70
CA ASP A 83 21.91 6.07 3.62
C ASP A 83 21.41 4.65 3.93
N GLY A 84 21.72 3.71 3.04
CA GLY A 84 21.43 2.30 3.26
C GLY A 84 22.39 1.66 4.26
N GLU A 85 22.02 0.48 4.77
CA GLU A 85 22.83 -0.22 5.79
C GLU A 85 24.26 -0.53 5.32
N GLN A 86 24.46 -0.69 4.00
CA GLN A 86 25.77 -0.96 3.43
C GLN A 86 26.48 0.35 3.03
N PRO A 87 27.80 0.48 3.29
CA PRO A 87 28.56 1.67 2.91
C PRO A 87 28.44 1.98 1.41
N GLY A 88 28.00 3.21 1.10
CA GLY A 88 27.83 3.68 -0.28
C GLY A 88 26.54 3.23 -0.96
N THR A 89 25.60 2.66 -0.20
CA THR A 89 24.23 2.40 -0.69
C THR A 89 23.29 3.51 -0.25
N THR A 90 22.31 3.82 -1.08
CA THR A 90 21.25 4.81 -0.81
C THR A 90 19.93 4.12 -1.05
N LEU A 91 19.01 4.29 -0.11
CA LEU A 91 17.64 3.81 -0.20
C LEU A 91 16.72 4.99 -0.48
N LYS A 92 15.66 4.75 -1.25
CA LYS A 92 14.61 5.75 -1.40
C LYS A 92 13.72 5.75 -0.16
N LEU A 93 13.46 6.93 0.37
CA LEU A 93 12.50 7.14 1.45
C LEU A 93 11.21 7.68 0.86
N TYR A 94 10.09 7.16 1.35
CA TYR A 94 8.75 7.57 0.97
C TYR A 94 7.97 7.97 2.22
N ASP A 95 7.43 9.18 2.23
CA ASP A 95 6.50 9.64 3.26
C ASP A 95 5.09 9.74 2.66
N VAL A 96 4.11 9.12 3.31
CA VAL A 96 2.71 9.11 2.85
C VAL A 96 1.89 10.07 3.68
N TRP A 97 1.37 11.10 3.03
CA TRP A 97 0.60 12.18 3.64
C TRP A 97 -0.84 12.15 3.16
N VAL A 98 -1.75 12.60 4.01
CA VAL A 98 -3.17 12.77 3.66
C VAL A 98 -3.65 14.10 4.19
N ASP A 99 -4.56 14.77 3.48
CA ASP A 99 -5.24 15.94 4.04
C ASP A 99 -5.96 15.52 5.34
N ALA A 100 -5.63 16.19 6.45
CA ALA A 100 -6.13 15.85 7.77
C ALA A 100 -7.67 15.93 7.86
N ASP A 101 -8.31 16.73 7.02
CA ASP A 101 -9.76 16.84 6.93
C ASP A 101 -10.39 15.79 5.98
N GLN A 102 -9.58 15.05 5.21
CA GLN A 102 -10.04 14.05 4.22
C GLN A 102 -9.66 12.61 4.56
N VAL A 103 -8.97 12.34 5.69
CA VAL A 103 -8.50 10.99 6.09
C VAL A 103 -9.51 9.88 5.84
N ALA A 104 -10.76 10.07 6.27
CA ALA A 104 -11.81 9.06 6.13
C ALA A 104 -12.27 8.84 4.68
N ALA A 105 -12.26 9.89 3.85
CA ALA A 105 -12.61 9.79 2.44
C ALA A 105 -11.49 9.09 1.67
N THR A 106 -10.23 9.50 1.88
CA THR A 106 -9.05 8.89 1.25
C THR A 106 -8.89 7.42 1.64
N LEU A 107 -9.13 7.06 2.91
CA LEU A 107 -9.17 5.65 3.32
C LEU A 107 -10.24 4.85 2.57
N LYS A 108 -11.40 5.46 2.31
CA LYS A 108 -12.49 4.82 1.59
C LYS A 108 -12.12 4.52 0.13
N GLU A 109 -11.33 5.37 -0.52
CA GLU A 109 -10.81 5.11 -1.87
C GLU A 109 -9.93 3.85 -1.89
N VAL A 110 -9.05 3.68 -0.87
CA VAL A 110 -8.23 2.46 -0.76
C VAL A 110 -9.10 1.23 -0.47
N GLU A 111 -10.15 1.35 0.35
CA GLU A 111 -11.09 0.24 0.59
C GLU A 111 -11.78 -0.19 -0.70
N GLU A 112 -12.15 0.77 -1.55
CA GLU A 112 -12.77 0.51 -2.85
C GLU A 112 -11.80 -0.15 -3.83
N LEU A 113 -10.53 0.29 -3.88
CA LEU A 113 -9.48 -0.34 -4.68
C LEU A 113 -9.23 -1.80 -4.26
N VAL A 114 -9.09 -2.06 -2.96
CA VAL A 114 -8.90 -3.43 -2.43
C VAL A 114 -10.11 -4.32 -2.75
N ALA A 115 -11.34 -3.77 -2.63
CA ALA A 115 -12.54 -4.49 -3.00
C ALA A 115 -12.59 -4.81 -4.50
N ASP A 116 -12.12 -3.90 -5.35
CA ASP A 116 -12.04 -4.11 -6.79
C ASP A 116 -11.05 -5.23 -7.14
N PHE A 117 -9.83 -5.22 -6.58
CA PHE A 117 -8.89 -6.35 -6.73
C PHE A 117 -9.51 -7.67 -6.30
N GLN A 118 -10.27 -7.69 -5.20
CA GLN A 118 -10.98 -8.90 -4.79
C GLN A 118 -12.00 -9.37 -5.83
N GLN A 119 -12.76 -8.46 -6.45
CA GLN A 119 -13.72 -8.81 -7.50
C GLN A 119 -13.02 -9.32 -8.76
N GLN A 120 -11.94 -8.66 -9.19
CA GLN A 120 -11.12 -9.10 -10.32
C GLN A 120 -10.56 -10.50 -10.09
N ALA A 121 -10.01 -10.77 -8.90
CA ALA A 121 -9.51 -12.09 -8.53
C ALA A 121 -10.61 -13.17 -8.58
N ILE A 122 -11.82 -12.88 -8.09
CA ILE A 122 -12.97 -13.80 -8.19
C ILE A 122 -13.34 -14.06 -9.66
N ALA A 123 -13.34 -13.02 -10.49
CA ALA A 123 -13.67 -13.13 -11.91
C ALA A 123 -12.67 -14.00 -12.69
N LEU A 124 -11.39 -13.98 -12.29
CA LEU A 124 -10.33 -14.81 -12.86
C LEU A 124 -10.42 -16.29 -12.43
N LEU A 125 -11.13 -16.60 -11.34
CA LEU A 125 -11.33 -17.98 -10.90
C LEU A 125 -12.46 -18.67 -11.67
N PRO A 126 -12.34 -20.00 -11.94
CA PRO A 126 -13.47 -20.79 -12.42
C PRO A 126 -14.67 -20.71 -11.46
N PRO A 127 -15.93 -20.76 -11.96
CA PRO A 127 -17.12 -20.62 -11.11
C PRO A 127 -17.21 -21.57 -9.92
N GLY A 128 -16.67 -22.80 -10.07
CA GLY A 128 -16.61 -23.79 -8.98
C GLY A 128 -15.63 -23.44 -7.86
N LEU A 129 -14.77 -22.44 -8.05
CA LEU A 129 -13.74 -21.99 -7.12
C LEU A 129 -13.97 -20.57 -6.60
N HIS A 130 -15.06 -19.89 -6.99
CA HIS A 130 -15.39 -18.54 -6.49
C HIS A 130 -15.46 -18.50 -4.95
N GLY A 131 -15.90 -19.57 -4.32
CA GLY A 131 -15.92 -19.69 -2.86
C GLY A 131 -14.52 -19.73 -2.21
N ALA A 132 -13.48 -20.16 -2.94
CA ALA A 132 -12.13 -20.25 -2.39
C ALA A 132 -11.58 -18.87 -2.00
N ALA A 133 -11.82 -17.86 -2.83
CA ALA A 133 -11.41 -16.47 -2.56
C ALA A 133 -12.02 -15.90 -1.27
N SER A 134 -13.19 -16.39 -0.86
CA SER A 134 -13.86 -15.97 0.39
C SER A 134 -13.39 -16.73 1.64
N THR A 135 -12.63 -17.81 1.47
CA THR A 135 -12.15 -18.66 2.58
C THR A 135 -10.66 -18.52 2.87
N HIS A 136 -9.91 -17.93 1.94
CA HIS A 136 -8.48 -17.68 2.11
C HIS A 136 -8.24 -16.59 3.16
N GLU A 137 -7.22 -16.79 3.99
CA GLU A 137 -6.88 -15.85 5.05
C GLU A 137 -6.18 -14.59 4.51
N THR A 138 -5.55 -14.69 3.33
CA THR A 138 -4.86 -13.57 2.68
C THR A 138 -5.10 -13.56 1.17
N PRO A 139 -4.97 -12.40 0.51
CA PRO A 139 -5.01 -12.30 -0.95
C PRO A 139 -4.04 -13.21 -1.68
N LEU A 140 -2.86 -13.45 -1.09
CA LEU A 140 -1.77 -14.22 -1.70
C LEU A 140 -2.17 -15.66 -2.04
N GLU A 141 -3.04 -16.29 -1.24
CA GLU A 141 -3.52 -17.65 -1.50
C GLU A 141 -4.42 -17.69 -2.74
N THR A 142 -5.30 -16.69 -2.88
CA THR A 142 -6.16 -16.55 -4.05
C THR A 142 -5.34 -16.27 -5.31
N LEU A 143 -4.40 -15.34 -5.24
CA LEU A 143 -3.52 -14.99 -6.37
C LEU A 143 -2.66 -16.18 -6.81
N LYS A 144 -2.10 -16.93 -5.85
CA LYS A 144 -1.36 -18.16 -6.13
C LYS A 144 -2.21 -19.20 -6.86
N LEU A 145 -3.45 -19.40 -6.42
CA LEU A 145 -4.38 -20.32 -7.07
C LEU A 145 -4.68 -19.88 -8.51
N ILE A 146 -4.94 -18.58 -8.73
CA ILE A 146 -5.16 -18.02 -10.07
C ILE A 146 -3.96 -18.32 -10.98
N ALA A 147 -2.74 -18.07 -10.50
CA ALA A 147 -1.53 -18.32 -11.25
C ALA A 147 -1.35 -19.82 -11.59
N GLN A 148 -1.59 -20.71 -10.63
CA GLN A 148 -1.51 -22.17 -10.83
C GLN A 148 -2.53 -22.71 -11.84
N LEU A 149 -3.66 -22.03 -12.03
CA LEU A 149 -4.68 -22.43 -12.99
C LEU A 149 -4.38 -21.97 -14.43
N LYS A 150 -3.41 -21.06 -14.59
CA LYS A 150 -2.96 -20.56 -15.91
C LYS A 150 -1.84 -21.39 -16.52
N GLU A 151 -1.10 -22.15 -15.70
CA GLU A 151 -0.09 -23.12 -16.11
C GLU A 151 -0.72 -24.44 -16.61
#